data_AF-A0A346HGN9-F1
#
_entry.id   AF-A0A346HGN9-F1
#
_cell.length_a   1.000
_cell.length_b   1.000
_cell.length_c   1.000
_cell.angle_alpha   90.00
_cell.angle_beta   90.00
_cell.angle_gamma   90.00
#
_symmetry.space_group_name_H-M   'P 1'
#
loop_
_entity.id
_entity.type
_entity.pdbx_description
1 polymer ?
#
loop_
_entity_poly.entity_id
_entity_poly.type
_entity_poly.pdbx_seq_one_letter_code
_entity_poly.pdbx_strand_id
1 'polypeptide(L)'
;MNFLGLTVLCIFGAVQAGIITDEQKAKIIEFGKQCLEETHADEALVRKAANGEYVDDPSLKKHLLCFTKKAGFQNEAGDIQIETVRMKLNAITKNEKMTDDLITKCAVKKDTPEDTAFETLKCFHELSPEKQFLTA
;
A
#
# COMPACT_ATOMS: atom_id res chain seq x y z
N MET A 1 -17.57 -37.99 37.36
CA MET A 1 -16.58 -38.06 36.26
C MET A 1 -15.81 -36.75 36.26
N ASN A 2 -14.63 -36.71 36.88
CA ASN A 2 -13.80 -35.51 36.94
C ASN A 2 -13.29 -35.14 35.54
N PHE A 3 -13.52 -33.90 35.10
CA PHE A 3 -12.50 -33.14 34.40
C PHE A 3 -12.47 -31.71 34.93
N LEU A 4 -11.45 -31.49 35.76
CA LEU A 4 -10.93 -30.20 36.18
C LEU A 4 -10.56 -29.38 34.94
N GLY A 5 -10.97 -28.11 34.86
CA GLY A 5 -10.53 -27.22 33.79
C GLY A 5 -11.30 -25.91 33.66
N LEU A 6 -11.72 -25.30 34.77
CA LEU A 6 -12.16 -23.90 34.75
C LEU A 6 -10.88 -23.04 34.72
N THR A 7 -10.64 -22.29 33.65
CA THR A 7 -10.17 -20.88 33.64
C THR A 7 -9.70 -20.43 32.24
N VAL A 8 -9.99 -19.15 31.98
CA VAL A 8 -9.50 -18.28 30.88
C VAL A 8 -10.32 -18.29 29.58
N LEU A 9 -11.51 -17.71 29.70
CA LEU A 9 -11.98 -16.59 28.89
C LEU A 9 -10.84 -15.86 28.14
N CYS A 10 -10.84 -15.88 26.80
CA CYS A 10 -10.41 -14.77 25.93
C CYS A 10 -10.52 -15.16 24.44
N ILE A 11 -11.59 -14.69 23.80
CA ILE A 11 -11.53 -13.90 22.56
C ILE A 11 -10.35 -14.26 21.64
N PHE A 12 -10.48 -15.33 20.85
CA PHE A 12 -10.01 -15.26 19.47
C PHE A 12 -11.24 -14.77 18.69
N GLY A 13 -11.60 -13.49 18.79
CA GLY A 13 -10.82 -12.43 18.18
C GLY A 13 -11.09 -12.55 16.69
N ALA A 14 -12.21 -11.93 16.28
CA ALA A 14 -12.72 -11.97 14.92
C ALA A 14 -11.59 -11.88 13.90
N VAL A 15 -11.61 -12.77 12.91
CA VAL A 15 -10.85 -12.62 11.67
C VAL A 15 -11.12 -11.19 11.19
N GLN A 16 -10.15 -10.28 11.35
CA GLN A 16 -10.28 -8.92 10.83
C GLN A 16 -10.15 -9.02 9.33
N ALA A 17 -11.28 -9.22 8.67
CA ALA A 17 -11.42 -9.05 7.24
C ALA A 17 -11.07 -7.59 6.91
N GLY A 18 -9.91 -7.41 6.26
CA GLY A 18 -9.46 -6.16 5.65
C GLY A 18 -8.70 -5.22 6.58
N ILE A 19 -7.38 -5.17 6.43
CA ILE A 19 -6.52 -4.14 7.03
C ILE A 19 -6.96 -2.72 6.60
N ILE A 20 -7.58 -2.58 5.43
CA ILE A 20 -8.06 -1.31 4.87
C ILE A 20 -9.58 -1.16 4.96
N THR A 21 -10.04 0.04 5.31
CA THR A 21 -11.46 0.39 5.38
C THR A 21 -12.09 0.52 3.99
N ASP A 22 -13.42 0.43 3.90
CA ASP A 22 -14.13 0.62 2.63
C ASP A 22 -13.91 2.01 2.04
N GLU A 23 -13.74 3.04 2.87
CA GLU A 23 -13.39 4.39 2.42
C GLU A 23 -11.99 4.43 1.79
N GLN A 24 -11.01 3.75 2.40
CA GLN A 24 -9.66 3.65 1.85
C GLN A 24 -9.67 2.89 0.52
N LYS A 25 -10.41 1.77 0.44
CA LYS A 25 -10.61 1.01 -0.80
C LYS A 25 -11.24 1.88 -1.89
N ALA A 26 -12.28 2.63 -1.57
CA ALA A 26 -12.95 3.50 -2.53
C ALA A 26 -12.00 4.55 -3.12
N LYS A 27 -11.19 5.20 -2.27
CA LYS A 27 -10.17 6.17 -2.72
C LYS A 27 -9.09 5.54 -3.58
N ILE A 28 -8.61 4.35 -3.21
CA ILE A 28 -7.64 3.60 -4.01
C ILE A 28 -8.20 3.32 -5.42
N ILE A 29 -9.44 2.83 -5.50
CA ILE A 29 -10.12 2.53 -6.77
C ILE A 29 -10.33 3.81 -7.58
N GLU A 30 -10.77 4.89 -6.93
CA GLU A 30 -10.98 6.19 -7.56
C GLU A 30 -9.68 6.73 -8.18
N PHE A 31 -8.59 6.79 -7.41
CA PHE A 31 -7.30 7.26 -7.89
C PHE A 31 -6.76 6.36 -9.00
N GLY A 32 -6.91 5.03 -8.87
CA GLY A 32 -6.52 4.09 -9.92
C GLY A 32 -7.26 4.35 -11.24
N LYS A 33 -8.58 4.57 -11.20
CA LYS A 33 -9.37 4.90 -12.41
C LYS A 33 -8.92 6.20 -13.05
N GLN A 34 -8.79 7.27 -12.27
CA GLN A 34 -8.32 8.57 -12.77
C GLN A 34 -6.93 8.44 -13.40
N CYS A 35 -6.03 7.68 -12.78
CA CYS A 35 -4.68 7.47 -13.32
C CYS A 35 -4.65 6.59 -14.56
N LEU A 36 -5.56 5.63 -14.71
CA LEU A 36 -5.73 4.90 -15.99
C LEU A 36 -6.18 5.85 -17.11
N GLU A 37 -7.13 6.74 -16.82
CA GLU A 37 -7.58 7.75 -17.78
C GLU A 37 -6.48 8.73 -18.18
N GLU A 38 -5.65 9.17 -17.23
CA GLU A 38 -4.55 10.12 -17.47
C GLU A 38 -3.34 9.51 -18.18
N THR A 39 -2.99 8.26 -17.85
CA THR A 39 -1.73 7.65 -18.29
C THR A 39 -1.90 6.63 -19.41
N HIS A 40 -3.11 6.16 -19.65
CA HIS A 40 -3.42 5.07 -20.59
C HIS A 40 -2.57 3.81 -20.35
N ALA A 41 -2.19 3.55 -19.09
CA ALA A 41 -1.42 2.37 -18.73
C ALA A 41 -2.21 1.08 -19.00
N ASP A 42 -1.48 -0.01 -19.25
CA ASP A 42 -2.09 -1.33 -19.42
C ASP A 42 -2.73 -1.78 -18.09
N GLU A 43 -4.05 -1.92 -18.09
CA GLU A 43 -4.82 -2.37 -16.93
C GLU A 43 -4.35 -3.73 -16.39
N ALA A 44 -3.82 -4.61 -17.25
CA ALA A 44 -3.29 -5.90 -16.83
C ALA A 44 -2.00 -5.73 -16.01
N LEU A 45 -1.14 -4.78 -16.37
CA LEU A 45 0.07 -4.46 -15.60
C LEU A 45 -0.28 -3.80 -14.27
N VAL A 46 -1.26 -2.89 -14.26
CA VAL A 46 -1.76 -2.27 -13.02
C VAL A 46 -2.35 -3.32 -12.07
N ARG A 47 -3.17 -4.25 -12.59
CA ARG A 47 -3.72 -5.36 -11.79
C ARG A 47 -2.64 -6.29 -11.24
N LYS A 48 -1.61 -6.60 -12.03
CA LYS A 48 -0.45 -7.38 -11.54
C LYS A 48 0.27 -6.65 -10.40
N ALA A 49 0.57 -5.37 -10.58
CA ALA A 49 1.24 -4.56 -9.56
C ALA A 49 0.41 -4.48 -8.27
N ALA A 50 -0.92 -4.34 -8.39
CA ALA A 50 -1.84 -4.39 -7.27
C ALA A 50 -1.75 -5.70 -6.48
N ASN A 51 -1.47 -6.81 -7.16
CA ASN A 51 -1.28 -8.13 -6.55
C ASN A 51 0.18 -8.39 -6.09
N GLY A 52 1.05 -7.38 -6.16
CA GLY A 52 2.47 -7.52 -5.78
C GLY A 52 3.39 -7.99 -6.90
N GLU A 53 2.87 -8.19 -8.11
CA GLU A 53 3.65 -8.56 -9.29
C GLU A 53 4.03 -7.31 -10.10
N TYR A 54 5.19 -6.73 -9.81
CA TYR A 54 5.67 -5.54 -10.50
C TYR A 54 6.49 -5.90 -11.73
N VAL A 55 6.01 -5.46 -12.90
CA VAL A 55 6.73 -5.51 -14.17
C VAL A 55 7.36 -4.14 -14.40
N ASP A 56 8.65 -4.08 -14.71
CA ASP A 56 9.30 -2.81 -15.06
C ASP A 56 8.81 -2.34 -16.44
N ASP A 57 7.77 -1.51 -16.43
CA ASP A 57 7.13 -0.96 -17.61
C ASP A 57 6.93 0.56 -17.47
N PRO A 58 7.29 1.38 -18.48
CA PRO A 58 7.15 2.84 -18.40
C PRO A 58 5.72 3.34 -18.17
N SER A 59 4.70 2.66 -18.73
CA SER A 59 3.30 3.05 -18.55
C SER A 59 2.83 2.75 -17.14
N LEU A 60 3.24 1.61 -16.58
CA LEU A 60 2.97 1.28 -15.18
C LEU A 60 3.64 2.28 -14.24
N LYS A 61 4.92 2.62 -14.46
CA LYS A 61 5.62 3.60 -13.60
C LYS A 61 4.94 4.97 -13.59
N LYS A 62 4.46 5.44 -14.75
CA LYS A 62 3.65 6.67 -14.85
C LYS A 62 2.34 6.57 -14.08
N HIS A 63 1.64 5.44 -14.20
CA HIS A 63 0.41 5.18 -13.44
C HIS A 63 0.66 5.25 -11.93
N LEU A 64 1.72 4.59 -11.45
CA LEU A 64 2.09 4.58 -10.04
C LEU A 64 2.48 5.98 -9.54
N LEU A 65 3.21 6.78 -10.33
CA LEU A 65 3.50 8.17 -10.00
C LEU A 65 2.22 9.01 -9.89
N CYS A 66 1.30 8.87 -10.85
CA CYS A 66 -0.01 9.52 -10.77
C CYS A 66 -0.73 9.15 -9.46
N PHE A 67 -0.74 7.85 -9.12
CA PHE A 67 -1.38 7.35 -7.92
C PHE A 67 -0.75 7.90 -6.65
N THR A 68 0.59 7.85 -6.52
CA THR A 68 1.30 8.35 -5.33
C THR A 68 1.10 9.85 -5.15
N LYS A 69 1.03 10.63 -6.24
CA LYS A 69 0.70 12.05 -6.20
C LYS A 69 -0.72 12.31 -5.69
N LYS A 70 -1.73 11.63 -6.25
CA LYS A 70 -3.13 11.76 -5.78
C LYS A 70 -3.30 11.31 -4.33
N ALA A 71 -2.57 10.26 -3.93
CA ALA A 71 -2.52 9.80 -2.55
C ALA A 71 -1.78 10.77 -1.60
N GLY A 72 -1.04 11.75 -2.13
CA GLY A 72 -0.23 12.69 -1.36
C GLY A 72 1.07 12.09 -0.83
N PHE A 73 1.51 10.95 -1.36
CA PHE A 73 2.75 10.29 -0.97
C PHE A 73 3.97 10.89 -1.62
N GLN A 74 3.81 11.55 -2.77
CA GLN A 74 4.90 12.05 -3.58
C GLN A 74 4.50 13.36 -4.25
N ASN A 75 5.44 14.29 -4.42
CA ASN A 75 5.25 15.52 -5.17
C ASN A 75 5.74 15.39 -6.63
N GLU A 76 5.61 16.46 -7.42
CA GLU A 76 6.05 16.51 -8.83
C GLU A 76 7.56 16.28 -9.00
N ALA A 77 8.38 16.71 -8.04
CA ALA A 77 9.83 16.56 -8.06
C ALA A 77 10.29 15.15 -7.63
N GLY A 78 9.35 14.27 -7.33
CA GLY A 78 9.58 12.92 -6.87
C GLY A 78 9.93 12.82 -5.38
N ASP A 79 9.82 13.90 -4.60
CA ASP A 79 10.07 13.84 -3.15
C ASP A 79 8.92 13.16 -2.43
N ILE A 80 9.27 12.21 -1.57
CA ILE A 80 8.32 11.45 -0.78
C ILE A 80 7.88 12.29 0.43
N GLN A 81 6.57 12.41 0.62
CA GLN A 81 5.96 13.17 1.70
C GLN A 81 5.87 12.30 2.97
N ILE A 82 7.01 12.14 3.66
CA ILE A 82 7.20 11.18 4.76
C ILE A 82 6.11 11.25 5.83
N GLU A 83 5.72 12.45 6.27
CA GLU A 83 4.69 12.60 7.31
C GLU A 83 3.31 12.12 6.83
N THR A 84 2.95 12.41 5.58
CA THR A 84 1.71 11.91 4.98
C THR A 84 1.74 10.40 4.82
N VAL A 85 2.86 9.84 4.36
CA VAL A 85 3.06 8.39 4.26
C VAL A 85 2.93 7.73 5.63
N ARG A 86 3.59 8.26 6.67
CA ARG A 86 3.51 7.76 8.05
C ARG A 86 2.08 7.75 8.55
N MET A 87 1.37 8.86 8.43
CA MET A 87 -0.02 8.98 8.86
C MET A 87 -0.91 7.93 8.18
N LYS A 88 -0.79 7.75 6.85
CA LYS A 88 -1.63 6.79 6.12
C LYS A 88 -1.26 5.34 6.38
N LEU A 89 0.03 5.02 6.47
CA LEU A 89 0.47 3.68 6.84
C LEU A 89 0.05 3.33 8.27
N ASN A 90 0.21 4.23 9.25
CA ASN A 90 -0.27 4.00 10.62
C ASN A 90 -1.79 3.80 10.69
N ALA A 91 -2.56 4.49 9.84
CA ALA A 91 -4.00 4.29 9.77
C ALA A 91 -4.37 2.87 9.32
N ILE A 92 -3.49 2.19 8.59
CA ILE A 92 -3.67 0.86 8.02
C ILE A 92 -3.02 -0.21 8.93
N THR A 93 -1.73 -0.09 9.22
CA THR A 93 -0.95 -1.08 10.00
C THR A 93 -1.33 -1.11 11.47
N LYS A 94 -1.83 0.01 12.02
CA LYS A 94 -2.01 0.24 13.47
C LYS A 94 -0.76 -0.12 14.29
N ASN A 95 0.42 -0.01 13.68
CA ASN A 95 1.70 -0.42 14.26
C ASN A 95 2.79 0.58 13.86
N GLU A 96 3.12 1.49 14.77
CA GLU A 96 4.08 2.57 14.54
C GLU A 96 5.47 2.04 14.20
N LYS A 97 5.95 1.01 14.92
CA LYS A 97 7.26 0.41 14.65
C LYS A 97 7.35 -0.15 13.23
N MET A 98 6.31 -0.88 12.81
CA MET A 98 6.25 -1.42 11.45
C MET A 98 6.20 -0.31 10.41
N THR A 99 5.42 0.75 10.66
CA THR A 99 5.36 1.91 9.77
C THR A 99 6.72 2.60 9.62
N ASP A 100 7.42 2.85 10.73
CA ASP A 100 8.74 3.48 10.70
C ASP A 100 9.78 2.58 10.03
N ASP A 101 9.70 1.25 10.24
CA ASP A 101 10.54 0.28 9.55
C ASP A 101 10.29 0.31 8.02
N LEU A 102 9.02 0.37 7.58
CA LEU A 102 8.66 0.49 6.17
C LEU A 102 9.16 1.79 5.55
N ILE A 103 8.94 2.93 6.22
CA ILE A 103 9.38 4.24 5.74
C ILE A 103 10.91 4.25 5.60
N THR A 104 11.62 3.82 6.64
CA THR A 104 13.08 3.83 6.67
C THR A 104 13.69 2.99 5.53
N LYS A 105 13.06 1.87 5.18
CA LYS A 105 13.57 0.95 4.16
C LYS A 105 13.12 1.31 2.74
N CYS A 106 11.90 1.79 2.58
CA CYS A 106 11.26 1.90 1.26
C CYS A 106 11.11 3.33 0.75
N ALA A 107 11.04 4.33 1.63
CA ALA A 107 10.83 5.72 1.22
C ALA A 107 12.14 6.37 0.74
N VAL A 108 12.70 5.83 -0.35
CA VAL A 108 13.98 6.25 -0.93
C VAL A 108 13.74 6.90 -2.29
N LYS A 109 14.03 8.19 -2.39
CA LYS A 109 14.01 8.91 -3.67
C LYS A 109 15.00 8.29 -4.65
N LYS A 110 14.56 8.12 -5.90
CA LYS A 110 15.32 7.60 -7.03
C LYS A 110 15.61 8.72 -8.03
N ASP A 111 16.28 8.36 -9.12
CA ASP A 111 16.70 9.30 -10.16
C ASP A 111 15.51 9.98 -10.84
N THR A 112 14.38 9.28 -10.98
CA THR A 112 13.14 9.81 -11.54
C THR A 112 11.98 9.73 -10.55
N PRO A 113 10.98 10.63 -10.64
CA PRO A 113 9.74 10.51 -9.88
C PRO A 113 9.03 9.17 -10.13
N GLU A 114 9.02 8.70 -11.38
CA GLU A 114 8.45 7.42 -11.81
C GLU A 114 9.10 6.22 -11.11
N ASP A 115 10.44 6.16 -11.10
CA ASP A 115 11.18 5.10 -10.41
C ASP A 115 11.00 5.19 -8.90
N THR A 116 10.91 6.40 -8.36
CA THR A 116 10.63 6.60 -6.94
C THR A 116 9.26 6.03 -6.55
N ALA A 117 8.22 6.30 -7.34
CA ALA A 117 6.89 5.76 -7.10
C ALA A 117 6.88 4.23 -7.18
N PHE A 118 7.49 3.69 -8.23
CA PHE A 118 7.55 2.26 -8.51
C PHE A 118 8.28 1.49 -7.41
N GLU A 119 9.51 1.90 -7.08
CA GLU A 119 10.33 1.20 -6.08
C GLU A 119 9.75 1.33 -4.68
N THR A 120 9.15 2.48 -4.33
CA THR A 120 8.53 2.68 -3.02
C THR A 120 7.34 1.73 -2.81
N LEU A 121 6.40 1.68 -3.78
CA LEU A 121 5.21 0.83 -3.66
C LEU A 121 5.57 -0.66 -3.71
N LYS A 122 6.50 -1.05 -4.59
CA LYS A 122 7.02 -2.42 -4.65
C LYS A 122 7.63 -2.85 -3.32
N CYS A 123 8.50 -2.02 -2.74
CA CYS A 123 9.11 -2.30 -1.44
C CYS A 123 8.08 -2.40 -0.31
N PHE A 124 7.05 -1.53 -0.30
CA PHE A 124 5.96 -1.65 0.66
C PHE A 124 5.20 -2.98 0.53
N HIS A 125 4.93 -3.46 -0.69
CA HIS A 125 4.31 -4.77 -0.90
C HIS A 125 5.20 -5.93 -0.44
N GLU A 126 6.51 -5.86 -0.70
CA GLU A 126 7.46 -6.92 -0.31
C GLU A 126 7.63 -7.04 1.20
N LEU A 127 7.60 -5.92 1.94
CA LEU A 127 7.84 -5.89 3.38
C LEU A 127 6.56 -5.92 4.23
N SER A 128 5.38 -5.79 3.62
CA SER A 128 4.15 -5.84 4.38
C SER A 128 3.70 -7.30 4.63
N PRO A 129 3.34 -7.66 5.88
CA PRO A 129 3.04 -9.03 6.29
C PRO A 129 1.74 -9.59 5.71
N GLU A 130 0.84 -8.74 5.22
CA GLU A 130 -0.35 -9.17 4.48
C GLU A 130 -0.24 -8.73 3.03
N LYS A 131 -0.21 -9.70 2.10
CA LYS A 131 -0.11 -9.48 0.64
C LYS A 131 -1.41 -8.94 0.03
N GLN A 132 -2.23 -8.23 0.80
CA GLN A 132 -3.63 -7.95 0.49
C GLN A 132 -4.00 -6.47 0.65
N PHE A 133 -3.18 -5.56 0.12
CA PHE A 133 -3.53 -4.14 0.11
C PHE A 133 -4.48 -3.74 -1.03
N LEU A 134 -4.58 -4.53 -2.10
CA LEU A 134 -5.28 -4.11 -3.32
C LEU A 134 -6.06 -5.22 -4.05
N THR A 135 -6.09 -6.46 -3.53
CA THR A 135 -6.98 -7.49 -4.09
C THR A 135 -8.41 -7.18 -3.63
N ALA A 136 -9.23 -6.68 -4.55
CA ALA A 136 -10.68 -6.72 -4.41
C ALA A 136 -11.18 -8.18 -4.43
#